data_AF-A0AAE1MCN3-F1
#
_entry.id   AF-A0AAE1MCN3-F1
#
_cell.length_a   1.000
_cell.length_b   1.000
_cell.length_c   1.000
_cell.angle_alpha   90.00
_cell.angle_beta   90.00
_cell.angle_gamma   90.00
#
_symmetry.space_group_name_H-M   'P 1'
#
loop_
_entity.id
_entity.type
_entity.pdbx_description
1 polymer ?
#
loop_
_entity_poly.entity_id
_entity_poly.type
_entity_poly.pdbx_seq_one_letter_code
_entity_poly.pdbx_strand_id
1 'polypeptide(L)'
;MEKFFIDERFTRVRSKNSSREALEKWRNLCGIVKNPKRRFRFTANLSKRDEADAMRRTNQEKLRVAYLVSIAAIQLTQEVSQGDYVVPEDVKAEGFQICAKELGSIVEGHDIKKLQHHGGVNGLAGKLSASITDWLSNDTNLLNKRKKIYGINKFTESEARSFWVFVWEAVRKYRRR
;
A
#
# COMPACT_ATOMS: atom_id res chain seq x y z
N MET A 1 7.02 12.29 6.00
CA MET A 1 8.18 11.47 5.62
C MET A 1 9.27 11.68 6.66
N GLU A 2 9.23 10.90 7.74
CA GLU A 2 10.28 10.93 8.76
C GLU A 2 11.58 10.36 8.17
N LYS A 3 12.59 11.22 8.06
CA LYS A 3 13.95 10.79 7.79
C LYS A 3 14.45 10.09 9.05
N PHE A 4 14.55 8.77 9.01
CA PHE A 4 15.28 8.01 10.04
C PHE A 4 16.73 8.52 10.08
N PHE A 5 17.01 9.41 11.04
CA PHE A 5 18.35 9.85 11.39
C PHE A 5 19.06 8.67 12.03
N ILE A 6 19.75 7.86 11.21
CA ILE A 6 20.76 6.95 11.73
C ILE A 6 21.94 7.83 12.13
N ASP A 7 22.09 8.05 13.44
CA ASP A 7 23.18 8.84 14.03
C ASP A 7 24.54 8.31 13.55
N GLU A 8 25.38 9.20 12.99
CA GLU A 8 26.71 8.88 12.43
C GLU A 8 27.63 8.17 13.42
N ARG A 9 27.37 8.31 14.72
CA ARG A 9 28.12 7.64 15.78
C ARG A 9 27.97 6.12 15.71
N PHE A 10 26.83 5.60 15.24
CA PHE A 10 26.59 4.15 15.11
C PHE A 10 26.99 3.59 13.74
N THR A 11 27.16 4.43 12.71
CA THR A 11 27.68 4.02 11.39
C THR A 11 29.20 4.10 11.27
N ARG A 12 29.89 4.77 12.21
CA ARG A 12 31.37 4.86 12.30
C ARG A 12 32.08 3.58 12.77
N VAL A 13 31.41 2.44 12.82
CA VAL A 13 32.12 1.17 13.04
C VAL A 13 32.87 0.83 11.76
N ARG A 14 34.20 1.05 11.75
CA ARG A 14 35.05 0.64 10.64
C ARG A 14 34.77 -0.83 10.34
N SER A 15 34.49 -1.13 9.08
CA SER A 15 34.29 -2.51 8.65
C SER A 15 35.48 -3.33 9.10
N LYS A 16 35.25 -4.45 9.79
CA LYS A 16 36.31 -5.40 10.18
C LYS A 16 37.02 -6.03 8.96
N ASN A 17 36.51 -5.74 7.75
CA ASN A 17 37.06 -6.22 6.50
C ASN A 17 38.17 -5.27 6.05
N SER A 18 39.40 -5.76 6.02
CA SER A 18 40.53 -5.10 5.37
C SER A 18 40.33 -5.02 3.86
N SER A 19 40.95 -4.02 3.21
CA SER A 19 40.89 -3.87 1.76
C SER A 19 41.47 -5.10 1.05
N ARG A 20 40.98 -5.38 -0.17
CA ARG A 20 41.45 -6.49 -1.01
C ARG A 20 42.97 -6.53 -1.12
N GLU A 21 43.57 -5.39 -1.44
CA GLU A 21 45.02 -5.25 -1.58
C GLU A 21 45.77 -5.55 -0.29
N ALA A 22 45.23 -5.16 0.87
CA ALA A 22 45.82 -5.46 2.16
C ALA A 22 45.76 -6.96 2.46
N LEU A 23 44.66 -7.64 2.10
CA LEU A 23 44.51 -9.10 2.25
C LEU A 23 45.43 -9.87 1.31
N GLU A 24 45.59 -9.39 0.06
CA GLU A 24 46.47 -10.00 -0.94
C GLU A 24 47.94 -9.86 -0.54
N LYS A 25 48.38 -8.67 -0.11
CA LYS A 25 49.71 -8.44 0.46
C LYS A 25 49.95 -9.34 1.68
N TRP A 26 48.98 -9.47 2.58
CA TRP A 26 49.10 -10.33 3.75
C TRP A 26 49.24 -11.82 3.38
N ARG A 27 48.48 -12.28 2.38
CA ARG A 27 48.56 -13.66 1.89
C ARG A 27 49.90 -13.96 1.22
N ASN A 28 50.44 -13.01 0.45
CA ASN A 28 51.76 -13.12 -0.17
C ASN A 28 52.88 -13.20 0.88
N LEU A 29 52.82 -12.36 1.93
CA LEU A 29 53.76 -12.38 3.05
C LEU A 29 53.68 -13.69 3.86
N CYS A 30 52.47 -14.22 4.08
CA CYS A 30 52.28 -15.48 4.79
C CYS A 30 52.72 -16.72 4.02
N GLY A 31 52.97 -16.62 2.70
CA GLY A 31 53.49 -17.72 1.88
C GLY A 31 54.90 -18.15 2.27
N ILE A 32 55.67 -17.26 2.90
CA ILE A 32 57.05 -17.49 3.36
C ILE A 32 57.08 -18.24 4.71
N VAL A 33 55.96 -18.28 5.44
CA VAL A 33 55.87 -18.84 6.80
C VAL A 33 55.66 -20.36 6.76
N LYS A 34 56.28 -21.10 7.69
CA LYS A 34 56.09 -22.56 7.85
C LYS A 34 54.60 -22.89 8.05
N ASN A 35 54.06 -23.81 7.25
CA ASN A 35 52.65 -24.28 7.26
C ASN A 35 51.57 -23.23 6.86
N PRO A 36 51.60 -22.73 5.61
CA PRO A 36 50.65 -21.73 5.12
C PRO A 36 49.24 -22.30 4.89
N LYS A 37 49.12 -23.56 4.46
CA LYS A 37 47.81 -24.21 4.20
C LYS A 37 46.91 -24.28 5.44
N ARG A 38 47.45 -24.49 6.64
CA ARG A 38 46.65 -24.52 7.88
C ARG A 38 46.05 -23.16 8.21
N ARG A 39 46.77 -22.06 7.96
CA ARG A 39 46.32 -20.69 8.27
C ARG A 39 45.15 -20.23 7.38
N PHE A 40 45.16 -20.62 6.11
CA PHE A 40 44.12 -20.21 5.16
C PHE A 40 42.97 -21.23 5.00
N ARG A 41 42.99 -22.35 5.74
CA ARG A 41 41.95 -23.40 5.64
C ARG A 41 40.53 -22.89 5.91
N PHE A 42 40.39 -21.91 6.81
CA PHE A 42 39.10 -21.31 7.19
C PHE A 42 38.96 -19.84 6.72
N THR A 43 39.91 -19.33 5.94
CA THR A 43 39.80 -17.98 5.38
C THR A 43 39.05 -18.03 4.06
N ALA A 44 38.04 -17.19 3.89
CA ALA A 44 37.30 -17.10 2.64
C ALA A 44 38.22 -16.75 1.46
N ASN A 45 37.93 -17.34 0.29
CA ASN A 45 38.69 -17.08 -0.94
C ASN A 45 38.42 -15.67 -1.46
N LEU A 46 39.49 -14.93 -1.78
CA LEU A 46 39.41 -13.54 -2.26
C LEU A 46 38.72 -13.46 -3.63
N SER A 47 39.08 -14.33 -4.59
CA SER A 47 38.45 -14.37 -5.91
C SER A 47 36.93 -14.60 -5.85
N LYS A 48 36.49 -15.57 -5.04
CA LYS A 48 35.06 -15.86 -4.84
C LYS A 48 34.30 -14.69 -4.20
N ARG A 49 34.97 -13.87 -3.38
CA ARG A 49 34.38 -12.64 -2.83
C ARG A 49 34.23 -11.57 -3.89
N ASP A 50 35.26 -11.38 -4.71
CA ASP A 50 35.22 -10.41 -5.82
C ASP A 50 34.11 -10.78 -6.83
N GLU A 51 33.98 -12.07 -7.17
CA GLU A 51 32.90 -12.60 -8.01
C GLU A 51 31.51 -12.33 -7.37
N ALA A 52 31.36 -12.62 -6.08
CA ALA A 52 30.11 -12.37 -5.36
C ALA A 52 29.77 -10.87 -5.28
N ASP A 53 30.76 -10.01 -5.08
CA ASP A 53 30.58 -8.55 -5.01
C ASP A 53 30.28 -7.95 -6.39
N ALA A 54 30.88 -8.46 -7.46
CA ALA A 54 30.52 -8.11 -8.84
C ALA A 54 29.08 -8.53 -9.16
N MET A 55 28.69 -9.75 -8.77
CA MET A 55 27.33 -10.25 -8.93
C MET A 55 26.32 -9.42 -8.10
N ARG A 56 26.68 -9.00 -6.89
CA ARG A 56 25.84 -8.10 -6.06
C ARG A 56 25.64 -6.75 -6.73
N ARG A 57 26.69 -6.14 -7.30
CA ARG A 57 26.59 -4.84 -8.00
C ARG A 57 25.67 -4.92 -9.20
N THR A 58 25.86 -5.93 -10.07
CA THR A 58 25.00 -6.12 -11.25
C THR A 58 23.53 -6.39 -10.86
N ASN A 59 23.29 -7.16 -9.80
CA ASN A 59 21.95 -7.40 -9.29
C ASN A 59 21.31 -6.13 -8.68
N GLN A 60 22.09 -5.29 -8.00
CA GLN A 60 21.60 -4.01 -7.47
C GLN A 60 21.15 -3.08 -8.59
N GLU A 61 21.88 -3.02 -9.71
CA GLU A 61 21.49 -2.22 -10.87
C GLU A 61 20.19 -2.73 -11.51
N LYS A 62 20.07 -4.05 -11.71
CA LYS A 62 18.84 -4.67 -12.22
C LYS A 62 17.64 -4.39 -11.33
N LEU A 63 17.81 -4.49 -10.00
CA LEU A 63 16.75 -4.18 -9.04
C LEU A 63 16.37 -2.71 -9.06
N ARG A 64 17.34 -1.79 -9.17
CA ARG A 64 17.08 -0.35 -9.30
C ARG A 64 16.28 -0.05 -10.56
N VAL A 65 16.67 -0.61 -11.70
CA VAL A 65 15.95 -0.42 -12.97
C VAL A 65 14.54 -0.99 -12.87
N ALA A 66 14.38 -2.22 -12.37
CA ALA A 66 13.06 -2.83 -12.20
C ALA A 66 12.16 -2.01 -11.27
N TYR A 67 12.71 -1.49 -10.17
CA TYR A 67 11.99 -0.60 -9.25
C TYR A 67 11.53 0.69 -9.94
N LEU A 68 12.42 1.38 -10.66
CA LEU A 68 12.09 2.60 -11.39
C LEU A 68 11.01 2.36 -12.46
N VAL A 69 11.13 1.27 -13.22
CA VAL A 69 10.13 0.88 -14.22
C VAL A 69 8.79 0.57 -13.57
N SER A 70 8.78 -0.13 -12.42
CA SER A 70 7.55 -0.42 -11.70
C SER A 70 6.85 0.84 -11.18
N ILE A 71 7.62 1.83 -10.71
CA ILE A 71 7.08 3.13 -10.30
C ILE A 71 6.47 3.85 -11.50
N ALA A 72 7.18 3.92 -12.63
CA ALA A 72 6.69 4.59 -13.84
C ALA A 72 5.42 3.92 -14.37
N ALA A 73 5.36 2.59 -14.36
CA ALA A 73 4.17 1.83 -14.76
C ALA A 73 2.97 2.14 -13.85
N ILE A 74 3.17 2.18 -12.54
CA ILE A 74 2.11 2.55 -11.58
C ILE A 74 1.63 3.99 -11.84
N GLN A 75 2.54 4.93 -12.04
CA GLN A 75 2.20 6.33 -12.33
C GLN A 75 1.36 6.44 -13.61
N LEU A 76 1.75 5.75 -14.68
CA LEU A 76 1.03 5.74 -15.94
C LEU A 76 -0.38 5.14 -15.81
N THR A 77 -0.53 4.03 -15.08
CA THR A 77 -1.87 3.45 -14.84
C THR A 77 -2.77 4.38 -14.01
N GLN A 78 -2.19 5.11 -13.06
CA GLN A 78 -2.93 6.07 -12.25
C GLN A 78 -3.40 7.27 -13.08
N GLU A 79 -2.59 7.76 -14.01
CA GLU A 79 -2.98 8.83 -14.94
C GLU A 79 -4.12 8.39 -15.87
N VAL A 80 -4.09 7.16 -16.38
CA VAL A 80 -5.14 6.62 -17.26
C VAL A 80 -6.47 6.41 -16.52
N SER A 81 -6.45 6.20 -15.21
CA SER A 81 -7.66 6.01 -14.39
C SER A 81 -8.39 7.30 -13.99
N GLN A 82 -7.87 8.48 -14.38
CA GLN A 82 -8.57 9.76 -14.24
C GLN A 82 -9.65 9.89 -15.32
N GLY A 83 -10.61 8.95 -15.33
CA GLY A 83 -11.82 9.13 -16.11
C GLY A 83 -12.60 10.31 -15.53
N ASP A 84 -12.94 11.28 -16.38
CA ASP A 84 -13.81 12.39 -16.00
C ASP A 84 -15.12 11.81 -15.44
N TYR A 85 -15.35 11.99 -14.14
CA TYR A 85 -16.56 11.51 -13.50
C TYR A 85 -17.77 12.25 -14.08
N VAL A 86 -18.58 11.55 -14.85
CA VAL A 86 -19.84 12.08 -15.39
C VAL A 86 -20.94 11.88 -14.35
N VAL A 87 -21.47 12.99 -13.83
CA VAL A 87 -22.59 12.93 -12.88
C VAL A 87 -23.83 12.35 -13.58
N PRO A 88 -24.46 11.31 -13.00
CA PRO A 88 -25.74 10.77 -13.44
C PRO A 88 -26.86 11.83 -13.50
N GLU A 89 -27.77 11.70 -14.45
CA GLU A 89 -28.84 12.69 -14.72
C GLU A 89 -29.85 12.82 -13.57
N ASP A 90 -30.16 11.71 -12.89
CA ASP A 90 -31.02 11.64 -11.71
C ASP A 90 -30.47 12.44 -10.53
N VAL A 91 -29.14 12.41 -10.34
CA VAL A 91 -28.43 13.15 -9.30
C VAL A 91 -28.40 14.66 -9.62
N LYS A 92 -28.16 15.00 -10.90
CA LYS A 92 -28.20 16.38 -11.39
C LYS A 92 -29.58 17.02 -11.26
N ALA A 93 -30.64 16.26 -11.55
CA ALA A 93 -32.03 16.73 -11.48
C ALA A 93 -32.42 17.18 -10.05
N GLU A 94 -31.87 16.53 -9.03
CA GLU A 94 -32.13 16.85 -7.62
C GLU A 94 -31.15 17.91 -7.05
N GLY A 95 -30.23 18.42 -7.88
CA GLY A 95 -29.27 19.48 -7.52
C GLY A 95 -27.97 18.99 -6.87
N PHE A 96 -27.72 17.68 -6.87
CA PHE A 96 -26.47 17.11 -6.38
C PHE A 96 -25.45 16.95 -7.51
N GLN A 97 -24.16 17.01 -7.17
CA GLN A 97 -23.07 16.91 -8.15
C GLN A 97 -22.23 15.64 -8.00
N ILE A 98 -22.59 14.76 -7.07
CA ILE A 98 -21.89 13.50 -6.81
C ILE A 98 -22.91 12.39 -6.50
N CYS A 99 -22.65 11.17 -6.95
CA CYS A 99 -23.54 10.04 -6.70
C CYS A 99 -23.06 9.20 -5.51
N ALA A 100 -23.96 8.38 -4.97
CA ALA A 100 -23.65 7.46 -3.88
C ALA A 100 -22.57 6.44 -4.25
N LYS A 101 -22.58 5.93 -5.49
CA LYS A 101 -21.60 4.94 -5.98
C LYS A 101 -20.18 5.50 -6.00
N GLU A 102 -20.02 6.75 -6.44
CA GLU A 102 -18.72 7.41 -6.51
C GLU A 102 -18.17 7.69 -5.11
N LEU A 103 -19.02 8.18 -4.20
CA LEU A 103 -18.64 8.33 -2.79
C LEU A 103 -18.21 6.99 -2.16
N GLY A 104 -18.95 5.92 -2.47
CA GLY A 104 -18.60 4.56 -2.05
C GLY A 104 -17.23 4.15 -2.56
N SER A 105 -16.92 4.41 -3.84
CA SER A 105 -15.63 4.05 -4.44
C SER A 105 -14.46 4.79 -3.78
N ILE A 106 -14.64 6.08 -3.42
CA ILE A 106 -13.64 6.88 -2.72
C ILE A 106 -13.35 6.31 -1.33
N VAL A 107 -14.39 5.93 -0.59
CA VAL A 107 -14.28 5.40 0.78
C VAL A 107 -13.72 3.97 0.79
N GLU A 108 -14.20 3.11 -0.11
CA GLU A 108 -13.74 1.72 -0.22
C GLU A 108 -12.27 1.66 -0.67
N GLY A 109 -11.92 2.41 -1.73
CA GLY A 109 -10.57 2.44 -2.29
C GLY A 109 -9.57 3.30 -1.50
N HIS A 110 -10.03 4.09 -0.51
CA HIS A 110 -9.21 5.12 0.15
C HIS A 110 -8.49 6.04 -0.85
N ASP A 111 -9.17 6.37 -1.95
CA ASP A 111 -8.60 7.07 -3.11
C ASP A 111 -8.46 8.58 -2.82
N ILE A 112 -7.38 8.98 -2.14
CA ILE A 112 -7.10 10.38 -1.79
C ILE A 112 -7.04 11.28 -3.05
N LYS A 113 -6.56 10.73 -4.17
CA LYS A 113 -6.48 11.46 -5.45
C LYS A 113 -7.85 11.82 -6.00
N LYS A 114 -8.81 10.89 -5.96
CA LYS A 114 -10.20 11.17 -6.36
C LYS A 114 -10.84 12.19 -5.43
N LEU A 115 -10.61 12.07 -4.12
CA LEU A 115 -11.09 13.06 -3.16
C LEU A 115 -10.55 14.46 -3.47
N GLN A 116 -9.26 14.58 -3.81
CA GLN A 116 -8.65 15.85 -4.25
C GLN A 116 -9.26 16.37 -5.56
N HIS A 117 -9.53 15.49 -6.53
CA HIS A 117 -10.21 15.86 -7.77
C HIS A 117 -11.62 16.43 -7.52
N HIS A 118 -12.31 15.97 -6.47
CA HIS A 118 -13.60 16.55 -6.06
C HIS A 118 -13.50 17.85 -5.24
N GLY A 119 -12.30 18.42 -5.05
CA GLY A 119 -12.08 19.64 -4.28
C GLY A 119 -11.86 19.38 -2.77
N GLY A 120 -11.47 18.15 -2.40
CA GLY A 120 -11.28 17.74 -1.02
C GLY A 120 -12.59 17.71 -0.23
N VAL A 121 -12.48 17.76 1.10
CA VAL A 121 -13.65 17.70 2.02
C VAL A 121 -14.60 18.88 1.79
N ASN A 122 -14.06 20.09 1.60
CA ASN A 122 -14.85 21.30 1.37
C ASN A 122 -15.60 21.25 0.04
N GLY A 123 -14.94 20.81 -1.03
CA GLY A 123 -15.58 20.63 -2.33
C GLY A 123 -16.68 19.57 -2.29
N LEU A 124 -16.45 18.47 -1.58
CA LEU A 124 -17.44 17.40 -1.39
C LEU A 124 -18.68 17.90 -0.64
N ALA A 125 -18.49 18.68 0.42
CA ALA A 125 -19.58 19.28 1.18
C ALA A 125 -20.48 20.14 0.29
N GLY A 126 -19.89 21.01 -0.53
CA GLY A 126 -20.62 21.80 -1.52
C GLY A 126 -21.38 20.94 -2.55
N LYS A 127 -20.76 19.88 -3.08
CA LYS A 127 -21.39 18.94 -4.03
C LYS A 127 -22.56 18.14 -3.41
N LEU A 128 -22.52 17.97 -2.10
CA LEU A 128 -23.53 17.30 -1.28
C LEU A 128 -24.57 18.25 -0.67
N SER A 129 -24.52 19.55 -1.03
CA SER A 129 -25.34 20.61 -0.41
C SER A 129 -25.33 20.55 1.13
N ALA A 130 -24.18 20.18 1.69
CA ALA A 130 -23.93 20.15 3.11
C ALA A 130 -22.96 21.27 3.47
N SER A 131 -23.19 21.92 4.61
CA SER A 131 -22.20 22.83 5.19
C SER A 131 -21.38 22.08 6.25
N ILE A 132 -20.12 22.48 6.40
CA ILE A 132 -19.20 21.92 7.39
C ILE A 132 -19.38 22.61 8.74
N THR A 133 -19.67 23.92 8.69
CA THR A 133 -19.81 24.78 9.87
C THR A 133 -21.24 24.84 10.36
N ASP A 134 -22.18 24.81 9.43
CA ASP A 134 -23.61 24.76 9.70
C ASP A 134 -24.08 23.36 9.33
N TRP A 135 -24.82 22.72 10.21
CA TRP A 135 -25.22 21.34 10.00
C TRP A 135 -26.20 21.22 8.82
N LEU A 136 -26.75 20.03 8.59
CA LEU A 136 -27.75 19.86 7.55
C LEU A 136 -29.01 20.68 7.87
N SER A 137 -29.52 21.43 6.90
CA SER A 137 -30.78 22.15 7.07
C SER A 137 -31.93 21.17 7.35
N ASN A 138 -32.79 21.50 8.33
CA ASN A 138 -33.94 20.67 8.74
C ASN A 138 -35.11 20.68 7.73
N ASP A 139 -34.85 21.03 6.46
CA ASP A 139 -35.89 21.02 5.43
C ASP A 139 -36.23 19.57 5.03
N THR A 140 -37.46 19.17 5.36
CA THR A 140 -38.01 17.85 5.06
C THR A 140 -37.95 17.49 3.57
N ASN A 141 -38.04 18.46 2.67
CA ASN A 141 -37.97 18.23 1.23
C ASN A 141 -36.56 17.80 0.80
N LEU A 142 -35.53 18.49 1.29
CA LEU A 142 -34.13 18.15 1.02
C LEU A 142 -33.75 16.78 1.58
N LEU A 143 -34.26 16.45 2.78
CA LEU A 143 -34.06 15.13 3.39
C LEU A 143 -34.69 14.01 2.55
N ASN A 144 -35.89 14.21 2.03
CA ASN A 144 -36.57 13.22 1.17
C ASN A 144 -35.82 13.00 -0.14
N LYS A 145 -35.35 14.08 -0.78
CA LYS A 145 -34.50 13.99 -1.99
C LYS A 145 -33.21 13.23 -1.72
N ARG A 146 -32.55 13.52 -0.59
CA ARG A 146 -31.32 12.82 -0.18
C ARG A 146 -31.56 11.33 0.04
N LYS A 147 -32.66 10.97 0.71
CA LYS A 147 -33.06 9.57 0.94
C LYS A 147 -33.34 8.82 -0.37
N LYS A 148 -33.92 9.50 -1.37
CA LYS A 148 -34.17 8.93 -2.70
C LYS A 148 -32.88 8.64 -3.47
N ILE A 149 -31.88 9.53 -3.40
CA ILE A 149 -30.62 9.39 -4.15
C ILE A 149 -29.59 8.50 -3.43
N TYR A 150 -29.40 8.69 -2.13
CA TYR A 150 -28.36 7.98 -1.37
C TYR A 150 -28.88 6.76 -0.61
N GLY A 151 -30.20 6.56 -0.58
CA GLY A 151 -30.83 5.49 0.17
C GLY A 151 -30.97 5.79 1.65
N ILE A 152 -31.29 4.74 2.41
CA ILE A 152 -31.53 4.80 3.85
C ILE A 152 -30.26 4.36 4.56
N ASN A 153 -29.81 5.11 5.57
CA ASN A 153 -28.74 4.69 6.46
C ASN A 153 -29.24 3.59 7.43
N LYS A 154 -29.54 2.42 6.88
CA LYS A 154 -29.87 1.22 7.65
C LYS A 154 -28.89 0.14 7.20
N PHE A 155 -28.13 -0.39 8.15
CA PHE A 155 -27.32 -1.58 7.89
C PHE A 155 -28.25 -2.72 7.48
N THR A 156 -27.87 -3.47 6.45
CA THR A 156 -28.56 -4.69 6.08
C THR A 156 -28.41 -5.67 7.24
N GLU A 157 -29.45 -5.79 8.06
CA GLU A 157 -29.54 -6.85 9.06
C GLU A 157 -29.47 -8.18 8.31
N SER A 158 -28.66 -9.11 8.81
CA SER A 158 -28.66 -10.48 8.28
C SER A 158 -30.09 -11.01 8.33
N GLU A 159 -30.56 -11.61 7.25
CA GLU A 159 -31.87 -12.26 7.22
C GLU A 159 -32.01 -13.16 8.46
N ALA A 160 -33.02 -12.88 9.28
CA ALA A 160 -33.27 -13.66 10.47
C ALA A 160 -33.50 -15.12 10.03
N ARG A 161 -32.60 -16.02 10.44
CA ARG A 161 -32.78 -17.45 10.17
C ARG A 161 -34.09 -17.88 10.83
N SER A 162 -34.98 -18.47 10.06
CA SER A 162 -36.24 -19.00 10.60
C SER A 162 -35.93 -20.02 11.69
N PHE A 163 -36.74 -19.99 12.76
CA PHE A 163 -36.65 -20.95 13.87
C PHE A 163 -36.54 -22.41 13.39
N TRP A 164 -37.27 -22.75 12.32
CA TRP A 164 -37.26 -24.09 11.73
C TRP A 164 -35.94 -24.51 11.08
N VAL A 165 -35.13 -23.55 10.62
CA VAL A 165 -33.78 -23.85 10.12
C VAL A 165 -32.92 -24.41 11.25
N PHE A 166 -33.00 -23.81 12.44
CA PHE A 166 -32.27 -24.29 13.61
C PHE A 166 -32.78 -25.66 14.10
N VAL A 167 -34.10 -25.86 14.11
CA VAL A 167 -34.70 -27.15 14.46
C VAL A 167 -34.26 -28.24 13.48
N TRP A 168 -34.30 -27.96 12.18
CA TRP A 168 -33.88 -28.90 11.14
C TRP A 168 -32.39 -29.25 11.25
N GLU A 169 -31.52 -28.26 11.48
CA GLU A 169 -30.09 -28.47 11.71
C GLU A 169 -29.84 -29.34 12.95
N ALA A 170 -30.59 -29.12 14.04
CA ALA A 170 -30.49 -29.91 15.27
C ALA A 170 -30.91 -31.37 15.05
N VAL A 171 -32.02 -31.60 14.36
CA VAL A 171 -32.50 -32.96 14.03
C VAL A 171 -31.51 -33.70 13.11
N ARG A 172 -30.96 -33.02 12.09
CA ARG A 172 -29.92 -33.62 11.23
C ARG A 172 -28.65 -33.97 11.99
N LYS A 173 -28.25 -33.15 12.97
CA LYS A 173 -27.08 -33.43 13.83
C LYS A 173 -27.33 -34.60 14.78
N TYR A 174 -28.53 -34.72 15.35
CA TYR A 174 -28.89 -35.83 16.23
C TYR A 174 -28.90 -37.18 15.48
N ARG A 175 -29.47 -37.21 14.27
CA ARG A 175 -29.59 -38.44 13.46
C ARG A 175 -28.25 -38.96 12.90
N ARG A 176 -27.18 -38.18 12.98
CA ARG A 176 -25.83 -38.56 12.50
C ARG A 176 -24.87 -38.95 13.62
N ARG A 177 -25.33 -38.95 14.87
CA ARG A 177 -24.65 -39.62 15.99
C ARG A 177 -25.21 -41.03 16.14
#